data_AF-A0A937E4V3-F1
#
_entry.id   AF-A0A937E4V3-F1
#
_cell.length_a   1.000
_cell.length_b   1.000
_cell.length_c   1.000
_cell.angle_alpha   90.00
_cell.angle_beta   90.00
_cell.angle_gamma   90.00
#
_symmetry.space_group_name_H-M   'P 1'
#
loop_
_entity.id
_entity.type
_entity.pdbx_description
1 polymer ?
#
loop_
_entity_poly.entity_id
_entity_poly.type
_entity_poly.pdbx_seq_one_letter_code
_entity_poly.pdbx_strand_id
1 'polypeptide(L)'
;MAHTTVSWPVPPLFEADWREAPDPLAADLRRHLVLSPVFLPQTMVGGRMVQFRMTLLPFWPGWAACEVLITGTGEGDQVVGFLYGPFGAELLDGRSDIIHDINDRRGIQLQTEAQREAYLRFFTSAVRGDEGAFFLVESDDRLAELTGGEPRGAGKGLGHPIRSRPGDGDTSLHDAVVLYGAALFRSTFSVLRNGLVTMEEDQVVMEDHPGPGFIFDGAHRRPVTGQGDAR
;
A
#
# COMPACT_ATOMS: atom_id res chain seq x y z
N MET A 1 11.01 22.26 22.47
CA MET A 1 10.14 22.52 21.30
C MET A 1 9.12 21.39 21.28
N ALA A 2 7.83 21.68 21.25
CA ALA A 2 6.82 20.64 21.20
C ALA A 2 6.89 19.96 19.82
N HIS A 3 7.16 18.65 19.78
CA HIS A 3 6.98 17.87 18.57
C HIS A 3 5.47 17.81 18.31
N THR A 4 4.97 18.63 17.39
CA THR A 4 3.61 18.48 16.89
C THR A 4 3.63 17.23 16.01
N THR A 5 3.15 16.10 16.53
CA THR A 5 2.97 14.89 15.73
C THR A 5 1.96 15.21 14.64
N VAL A 6 2.41 15.24 13.38
CA VAL A 6 1.50 15.46 12.24
C VAL A 6 0.75 14.15 12.01
N SER A 7 -0.58 14.23 11.95
CA SER A 7 -1.41 13.06 11.62
C SER A 7 -1.23 12.72 10.15
N TRP A 8 -1.12 11.43 9.82
CA TRP A 8 -1.11 11.00 8.43
C TRP A 8 -2.48 11.29 7.79
N PRO A 9 -2.54 11.88 6.58
CA PRO A 9 -3.79 12.23 5.93
C PRO A 9 -4.48 11.00 5.29
N VAL A 10 -3.75 9.90 5.10
CA VAL A 10 -4.24 8.65 4.49
C VAL A 10 -3.70 7.43 5.25
N PRO A 11 -4.44 6.30 5.27
CA PRO A 11 -3.97 5.07 5.91
C PRO A 11 -2.69 4.53 5.25
N PRO A 12 -1.93 3.66 5.93
CA PRO A 12 -0.80 2.98 5.34
C PRO A 12 -1.24 2.18 4.10
N LEU A 13 -0.32 2.04 3.15
CA LEU A 13 -0.58 1.39 1.86
C LEU A 13 -1.21 0.01 2.02
N PHE A 14 -0.73 -0.78 2.98
CA PHE A 14 -1.24 -2.10 3.32
C PHE A 14 -1.13 -2.36 4.82
N GLU A 15 -1.87 -3.33 5.34
CA GLU A 15 -1.80 -3.74 6.75
C GLU A 15 -0.45 -4.40 7.07
N ALA A 16 0.29 -3.77 7.98
CA ALA A 16 1.57 -4.23 8.51
C ALA A 16 1.94 -3.44 9.77
N ASP A 17 3.05 -3.81 10.42
CA ASP A 17 3.62 -3.05 11.55
C ASP A 17 4.36 -1.81 11.03
N TRP A 18 3.61 -0.80 10.62
CA TRP A 18 4.13 0.49 10.20
C TRP A 18 4.57 1.33 11.39
N ARG A 19 5.79 1.83 11.34
CA ARG A 19 6.38 2.65 12.40
C ARG A 19 6.94 3.94 11.83
N GLU A 20 6.87 5.01 12.60
CA GLU A 20 7.56 6.25 12.24
C GLU A 20 9.07 5.99 12.16
N ALA A 21 9.71 6.51 11.11
CA ALA A 21 11.15 6.42 10.98
C ALA A 21 11.82 7.34 12.02
N PRO A 22 12.76 6.83 12.84
CA PRO A 22 13.50 7.68 13.77
C PRO A 22 14.25 8.82 13.08
N ASP A 23 14.45 9.96 13.75
CA ASP A 23 15.06 11.17 13.16
C ASP A 23 16.34 10.91 12.34
N PRO A 24 17.33 10.11 12.80
CA PRO A 24 18.53 9.85 12.00
C PRO A 24 18.22 9.15 10.68
N LEU A 25 17.28 8.20 10.70
CA LEU A 25 16.85 7.47 9.50
C LEU A 25 15.98 8.36 8.60
N ALA A 26 15.05 9.14 9.17
CA ALA A 26 14.24 10.08 8.41
C ALA A 26 15.11 11.14 7.69
N ALA A 27 16.17 11.63 8.34
CA ALA A 27 17.13 12.54 7.73
C ALA A 27 17.91 11.88 6.58
N ASP A 28 18.30 10.62 6.73
CA ASP A 28 19.01 9.86 5.71
C ASP A 28 18.12 9.54 4.50
N LEU A 29 16.91 9.04 4.74
CA LEU A 29 15.88 8.82 3.71
C LEU A 29 15.64 10.09 2.90
N ARG A 30 15.40 11.21 3.59
CA ARG A 30 15.22 12.52 2.94
C ARG A 30 16.40 12.88 2.04
N ARG A 31 17.64 12.68 2.51
CA ARG A 31 18.85 12.94 1.71
C ARG A 31 18.89 12.05 0.46
N HIS A 32 18.55 10.77 0.59
CA HIS A 32 18.51 9.86 -0.54
C HIS A 32 17.42 10.21 -1.55
N LEU A 33 16.23 10.61 -1.08
CA LEU A 33 15.13 10.97 -1.97
C LEU A 33 15.40 12.25 -2.76
N VAL A 34 15.97 13.29 -2.15
CA VAL A 34 16.31 14.55 -2.88
C VAL A 34 17.44 14.37 -3.89
N LEU A 35 18.26 13.32 -3.76
CA LEU A 35 19.33 13.01 -4.70
C LEU A 35 18.90 12.02 -5.78
N SER A 36 17.75 11.36 -5.62
CA SER A 36 17.28 10.35 -6.57
C SER A 36 16.59 11.02 -7.75
N PRO A 37 17.03 10.79 -9.00
CA PRO A 37 16.40 11.36 -10.19
C PRO A 37 14.98 10.84 -10.42
N VAL A 38 14.61 9.69 -9.83
CA VAL A 38 13.25 9.11 -9.91
C VAL A 38 12.31 9.81 -8.92
N PHE A 39 12.81 10.18 -7.74
CA PHE A 39 12.00 10.85 -6.71
C PHE A 39 12.00 12.36 -6.83
N LEU A 40 13.04 12.95 -7.39
CA LEU A 40 13.16 14.40 -7.51
C LEU A 40 11.93 15.01 -8.19
N PRO A 41 11.40 14.50 -9.32
CA PRO A 41 10.18 15.02 -9.91
C PRO A 41 8.95 14.93 -9.00
N GLN A 42 8.84 13.86 -8.20
CA GLN A 42 7.70 13.64 -7.28
C GLN A 42 7.82 14.51 -6.02
N THR A 43 9.03 14.85 -5.60
CA THR A 43 9.28 15.61 -4.35
C THR A 43 9.47 17.10 -4.58
N MET A 44 9.71 17.53 -5.82
CA MET A 44 9.91 18.94 -6.22
C MET A 44 8.60 19.71 -6.45
N VAL A 45 7.43 19.09 -6.25
CA VAL A 45 6.12 19.74 -6.34
C VAL A 45 5.90 20.63 -5.10
N GLY A 46 6.69 21.69 -4.96
CA GLY A 46 6.49 22.82 -4.04
C GLY A 46 6.49 22.54 -2.53
N GLY A 47 6.46 21.27 -2.10
CA GLY A 47 6.23 20.88 -0.71
C GLY A 47 7.48 20.49 0.05
N ARG A 48 7.32 20.28 1.36
CA ARG A 48 8.34 19.82 2.29
C ARG A 48 8.01 18.42 2.75
N MET A 49 8.95 17.48 2.61
CA MET A 49 8.87 16.19 3.31
C MET A 49 8.84 16.45 4.83
N VAL A 50 7.89 15.95 5.59
CA VAL A 50 7.78 16.26 7.04
C VAL A 50 7.89 15.03 7.92
N GLN A 51 7.44 13.88 7.44
CA GLN A 51 7.36 12.66 8.25
C GLN A 51 7.56 11.45 7.36
N PHE A 52 8.14 10.40 7.93
CA PHE A 52 8.37 9.13 7.27
C PHE A 52 7.79 8.02 8.14
N ARG A 53 7.15 7.04 7.52
CA ARG A 53 6.84 5.76 8.16
C ARG A 53 7.35 4.62 7.31
N MET A 54 7.63 3.49 7.94
CA MET A 54 8.16 2.32 7.27
C MET A 54 7.71 1.03 7.91
N THR A 55 7.77 -0.05 7.14
CA THR A 55 7.62 -1.42 7.65
C THR A 55 8.61 -2.34 6.93
N LEU A 56 9.10 -3.35 7.63
CA LEU A 56 10.06 -4.32 7.07
C LEU A 56 9.32 -5.34 6.21
N LEU A 57 9.95 -5.79 5.12
CA LEU A 57 9.34 -6.73 4.18
C LEU A 57 9.89 -8.14 4.41
N PRO A 58 9.11 -9.07 5.00
CA PRO A 58 9.62 -10.41 5.35
C PRO A 58 9.94 -11.28 4.12
N PHE A 59 9.45 -10.89 2.95
CA PHE A 59 9.71 -11.54 1.66
C PHE A 59 10.92 -10.96 0.92
N TRP A 60 11.48 -9.83 1.39
CA TRP A 60 12.73 -9.25 0.89
C TRP A 60 13.60 -8.78 2.08
N PRO A 61 14.44 -9.66 2.66
CA PRO A 61 15.27 -9.27 3.80
C PRO A 61 16.17 -8.07 3.50
N GLY A 62 16.22 -7.12 4.43
CA GLY A 62 16.97 -5.87 4.28
C GLY A 62 16.25 -4.79 3.48
N TRP A 63 15.01 -5.04 3.03
CA TRP A 63 14.14 -4.05 2.42
C TRP A 63 13.03 -3.61 3.36
N ALA A 64 12.59 -2.37 3.15
CA ALA A 64 11.42 -1.80 3.78
C ALA A 64 10.51 -1.18 2.73
N ALA A 65 9.20 -1.25 2.96
CA ALA A 65 8.27 -0.31 2.35
C ALA A 65 8.25 0.94 3.23
N CYS A 66 8.34 2.09 2.58
CA CYS A 66 8.42 3.39 3.22
C CYS A 66 7.37 4.32 2.61
N GLU A 67 6.94 5.28 3.40
CA GLU A 67 6.08 6.36 2.96
C GLU A 67 6.60 7.68 3.49
N VAL A 68 6.49 8.73 2.67
CA VAL A 68 6.83 10.10 3.06
C VAL A 68 5.62 11.00 2.94
N LEU A 69 5.34 11.76 4.01
CA LEU A 69 4.36 12.84 4.01
C LEU A 69 5.01 14.11 3.47
N ILE A 70 4.40 14.70 2.46
CA ILE A 70 4.80 15.96 1.83
C ILE A 70 3.68 16.98 2.06
N THR A 71 4.02 18.12 2.66
CA THR A 71 3.05 19.20 2.96
C THR A 71 3.44 20.51 2.28
N GLY A 72 2.49 21.43 2.12
CA GLY A 72 2.76 22.75 1.52
C GLY A 72 2.89 22.75 0.00
N THR A 73 2.38 21.73 -0.69
CA THR A 73 2.38 21.60 -2.17
C THR A 73 1.41 22.55 -2.88
N GLY A 74 0.49 23.18 -2.13
CA GLY A 74 -0.64 23.94 -2.67
C GLY A 74 -1.87 23.09 -3.03
N GLU A 75 -1.71 21.76 -3.14
CA GLU A 75 -2.76 20.79 -3.46
C GLU A 75 -3.23 19.97 -2.24
N GLY A 76 -2.79 20.37 -1.05
CA GLY A 76 -3.01 19.65 0.20
C GLY A 76 -1.88 18.67 0.54
N ASP A 77 -2.03 17.98 1.66
CA ASP A 77 -1.04 17.01 2.13
C ASP A 77 -1.05 15.75 1.26
N GLN A 78 0.15 15.28 0.89
CA GLN A 78 0.35 14.15 -0.03
C GLN A 78 1.26 13.10 0.59
N VAL A 79 1.01 11.82 0.30
CA VAL A 79 1.83 10.70 0.75
C VAL A 79 2.37 9.93 -0.44
N VAL A 80 3.69 9.77 -0.50
CA VAL A 80 4.37 9.01 -1.58
C VAL A 80 4.94 7.72 -1.00
N GLY A 81 4.62 6.59 -1.63
CA GLY A 81 5.14 5.27 -1.27
C GLY A 81 6.40 4.89 -2.04
N PHE A 82 7.32 4.20 -1.38
CA PHE A 82 8.56 3.75 -1.97
C PHE A 82 9.15 2.52 -1.29
N LEU A 83 10.03 1.81 -1.99
CA LEU A 83 10.88 0.77 -1.42
C LEU A 83 12.22 1.38 -1.04
N TYR A 84 12.76 0.99 0.11
CA TYR A 84 14.11 1.35 0.53
C TYR A 84 14.88 0.09 0.89
N GLY A 85 16.08 -0.06 0.32
CA GLY A 85 16.92 -1.22 0.53
C GLY A 85 18.39 -0.95 0.26
N PRO A 86 19.23 -2.00 0.10
CA PRO A 86 20.68 -1.87 0.01
C PRO A 86 21.21 -1.01 -1.16
N PHE A 87 20.35 -0.70 -2.14
CA PHE A 87 20.73 0.02 -3.37
C PHE A 87 20.07 1.40 -3.47
N GLY A 88 19.37 1.84 -2.41
CA GLY A 88 18.68 3.12 -2.37
C GLY A 88 17.16 2.97 -2.41
N ALA A 89 16.51 4.00 -2.94
CA ALA A 89 15.05 4.12 -2.97
C ALA A 89 14.49 3.91 -4.37
N GLU A 90 13.41 3.13 -4.46
CA GLU A 90 12.67 2.84 -5.69
C GLU A 90 11.21 3.27 -5.52
N LEU A 91 10.66 3.99 -6.50
CA LEU A 91 9.32 4.56 -6.43
C LEU A 91 8.24 3.49 -6.61
N LEU A 92 7.23 3.50 -5.75
CA LEU A 92 6.00 2.73 -5.98
C LEU A 92 5.05 3.58 -6.82
N ASP A 93 5.19 3.47 -8.13
CA ASP A 93 4.44 4.24 -9.12
C ASP A 93 3.18 3.51 -9.61
N GLY A 94 2.72 2.47 -8.90
CA GLY A 94 1.55 1.69 -9.28
C GLY A 94 1.79 0.57 -10.27
N ARG A 95 2.99 0.44 -10.85
CA ARG A 95 3.32 -0.64 -11.78
C ARG A 95 4.03 -1.78 -11.06
N SER A 96 3.85 -3.00 -11.56
CA SER A 96 4.53 -4.17 -11.02
C SER A 96 5.96 -4.35 -11.55
N ASP A 97 6.38 -3.59 -12.57
CA ASP A 97 7.70 -3.71 -13.21
C ASP A 97 8.84 -3.72 -12.18
N ILE A 98 8.85 -2.74 -11.28
CA ILE A 98 9.90 -2.61 -10.25
C ILE A 98 9.87 -3.75 -9.24
N ILE A 99 8.69 -4.29 -8.94
CA ILE A 99 8.51 -5.41 -8.02
C ILE A 99 9.09 -6.68 -8.64
N HIS A 100 8.77 -6.95 -9.91
CA HIS A 100 9.32 -8.08 -10.66
C HIS A 100 10.83 -7.96 -10.86
N ASP A 101 11.33 -6.76 -11.18
CA ASP A 101 12.77 -6.50 -11.29
C ASP A 101 13.52 -6.81 -9.98
N ILE A 102 12.95 -6.46 -8.82
CA ILE A 102 13.55 -6.78 -7.52
C ILE A 102 13.50 -8.29 -7.26
N ASN A 103 12.37 -8.95 -7.54
CA ASN A 103 12.23 -10.41 -7.42
C ASN A 103 13.30 -11.14 -8.23
N ASP A 104 13.49 -10.76 -9.50
CA ASP A 104 14.43 -11.41 -10.41
C ASP A 104 15.89 -11.17 -10.01
N ARG A 105 16.24 -9.95 -9.59
CA ARG A 105 17.63 -9.59 -9.28
C ARG A 105 18.08 -10.07 -7.89
N ARG A 106 17.16 -10.18 -6.92
CA ARG A 106 17.50 -10.40 -5.50
C ARG A 106 16.95 -11.69 -4.93
N GLY A 107 15.96 -12.28 -5.59
CA GLY A 107 15.19 -13.40 -5.06
C GLY A 107 14.17 -12.90 -4.05
N ILE A 108 12.98 -13.47 -4.15
CA ILE A 108 11.90 -13.30 -3.18
C ILE A 108 11.86 -14.51 -2.23
N GLN A 109 11.55 -14.26 -0.97
CA GLN A 109 11.37 -15.29 0.05
C GLN A 109 9.88 -15.55 0.28
N LEU A 110 9.38 -16.64 -0.31
CA LEU A 110 7.99 -17.08 -0.21
C LEU A 110 7.90 -18.52 0.32
N GLN A 111 8.74 -18.88 1.30
CA GLN A 111 8.78 -20.23 1.86
C GLN A 111 7.67 -20.46 2.88
N THR A 112 7.28 -19.43 3.62
CA THR A 112 6.24 -19.51 4.66
C THR A 112 4.92 -18.88 4.21
N GLU A 113 3.82 -19.29 4.83
CA GLU A 113 2.50 -18.67 4.61
C GLU A 113 2.52 -17.17 4.92
N ALA A 114 3.08 -16.79 6.08
CA ALA A 114 3.19 -15.39 6.49
C ALA A 114 3.96 -14.51 5.50
N GLN A 115 5.01 -15.04 4.84
CA GLN A 115 5.72 -14.33 3.79
C GLN A 115 4.85 -14.10 2.55
N ARG A 116 4.07 -15.10 2.14
CA ARG A 116 3.18 -15.02 0.97
C ARG A 116 2.04 -14.05 1.21
N GLU A 117 1.42 -14.09 2.38
CA GLU A 117 0.37 -13.15 2.73
C GLU A 117 0.89 -11.71 2.86
N ALA A 118 2.06 -11.52 3.49
CA ALA A 118 2.70 -10.20 3.54
C ALA A 118 3.03 -9.67 2.15
N TYR A 119 3.52 -10.54 1.26
CA TYR A 119 3.79 -10.19 -0.13
C TYR A 119 2.51 -9.83 -0.89
N LEU A 120 1.43 -10.60 -0.71
CA LEU A 120 0.15 -10.35 -1.35
C LEU A 120 -0.42 -8.99 -0.91
N ARG A 121 -0.47 -8.71 0.40
CA ARG A 121 -0.88 -7.39 0.96
C ARG A 121 -0.12 -6.24 0.30
N PHE A 122 1.21 -6.37 0.23
CA PHE A 122 2.08 -5.39 -0.40
C PHE A 122 1.77 -5.25 -1.90
N PHE A 123 1.77 -6.37 -2.64
CA PHE A 123 1.64 -6.38 -4.09
C PHE A 123 0.31 -5.77 -4.55
N THR A 124 -0.82 -6.21 -3.97
CA THR A 124 -2.15 -5.75 -4.37
C THR A 124 -2.37 -4.27 -4.06
N SER A 125 -1.73 -3.76 -2.99
CA SER A 125 -1.83 -2.35 -2.61
C SER A 125 -0.84 -1.45 -3.35
N ALA A 126 0.29 -1.99 -3.81
CA ALA A 126 1.33 -1.26 -4.54
C ALA A 126 1.07 -1.21 -6.05
N VAL A 127 0.38 -2.20 -6.61
CA VAL A 127 0.01 -2.28 -8.02
C VAL A 127 -1.40 -1.75 -8.23
N ARG A 128 -1.62 -1.06 -9.35
CA ARG A 128 -2.90 -0.42 -9.67
C ARG A 128 -3.48 -0.92 -10.99
N GLY A 129 -4.79 -1.13 -10.99
CA GLY A 129 -5.60 -1.23 -12.19
C GLY A 129 -6.23 0.12 -12.57
N ASP A 130 -7.24 0.09 -13.43
CA ASP A 130 -7.93 1.27 -13.95
C ASP A 130 -8.63 2.09 -12.85
N GLU A 131 -9.14 1.45 -11.80
CA GLU A 131 -9.84 2.08 -10.67
C GLU A 131 -8.95 2.27 -9.42
N GLY A 132 -7.63 2.15 -9.58
CA GLY A 132 -6.66 2.32 -8.50
C GLY A 132 -6.12 1.00 -7.96
N ALA A 133 -5.78 0.97 -6.66
CA ALA A 133 -5.15 -0.19 -6.03
C ALA A 133 -6.20 -1.21 -5.53
N PHE A 134 -5.74 -2.44 -5.34
CA PHE A 134 -6.54 -3.56 -4.82
C PHE A 134 -6.28 -3.71 -3.32
N PHE A 135 -7.06 -3.01 -2.49
CA PHE A 135 -6.84 -3.05 -1.05
C PHE A 135 -7.46 -4.29 -0.44
N LEU A 136 -6.64 -5.11 0.23
CA LEU A 136 -7.15 -6.23 1.02
C LEU A 136 -7.87 -5.69 2.25
N VAL A 137 -9.04 -6.26 2.54
CA VAL A 137 -9.91 -5.88 3.64
C VAL A 137 -9.95 -7.03 4.64
N GLU A 138 -9.00 -7.06 5.58
CA GLU A 138 -8.89 -8.17 6.53
C GLU A 138 -9.75 -8.01 7.79
N SER A 139 -10.36 -6.84 7.95
CA SER A 139 -11.26 -6.51 9.05
C SER A 139 -12.21 -5.37 8.67
N ASP A 140 -13.28 -5.21 9.46
CA ASP A 140 -14.18 -4.05 9.36
C ASP A 140 -13.43 -2.74 9.69
N ASP A 141 -12.49 -2.78 10.65
CA ASP A 141 -11.64 -1.64 11.01
C ASP A 141 -10.80 -1.20 9.80
N ARG A 142 -10.21 -2.16 9.07
CA ARG A 142 -9.47 -1.86 7.84
C ARG A 142 -10.36 -1.24 6.77
N LEU A 143 -11.59 -1.73 6.62
CA LEU A 143 -12.55 -1.15 5.70
C LEU A 143 -12.91 0.30 6.09
N ALA A 144 -13.07 0.55 7.39
CA ALA A 144 -13.33 1.88 7.93
C ALA A 144 -12.16 2.84 7.68
N GLU A 145 -10.92 2.39 7.90
CA GLU A 145 -9.71 3.17 7.61
C GLU A 145 -9.61 3.55 6.12
N LEU A 146 -9.89 2.60 5.22
CA LEU A 146 -9.77 2.82 3.79
C LEU A 146 -10.82 3.79 3.26
N THR A 147 -12.05 3.71 3.78
CA THR A 147 -13.20 4.49 3.29
C THR A 147 -13.48 5.76 4.09
N GLY A 148 -12.85 5.92 5.25
CA GLY A 148 -13.09 7.03 6.17
C GLY A 148 -14.41 6.93 6.95
N GLY A 149 -15.05 5.76 6.99
CA GLY A 149 -16.30 5.57 7.71
C GLY A 149 -16.61 4.11 8.05
N GLU A 150 -17.26 3.90 9.20
CA GLU A 150 -17.66 2.58 9.67
C GLU A 150 -18.51 1.81 8.65
N PRO A 151 -18.20 0.53 8.37
CA PRO A 151 -19.04 -0.33 7.54
C PRO A 151 -20.46 -0.43 8.08
N ARG A 152 -21.45 -0.38 7.18
CA ARG A 152 -22.88 -0.46 7.53
C ARG A 152 -23.61 -1.47 6.65
N GLY A 153 -24.77 -1.92 7.13
CA GLY A 153 -25.64 -2.81 6.37
C GLY A 153 -24.91 -4.09 5.94
N ALA A 154 -25.00 -4.42 4.65
CA ALA A 154 -24.38 -5.61 4.08
C ALA A 154 -22.84 -5.55 4.01
N GLY A 155 -22.23 -4.38 4.22
CA GLY A 155 -20.78 -4.22 4.23
C GLY A 155 -20.14 -4.66 5.55
N LYS A 156 -20.92 -4.67 6.62
CA LYS A 156 -20.46 -5.05 7.95
C LYS A 156 -20.18 -6.56 8.02
N GLY A 157 -19.01 -6.92 8.52
CA GLY A 157 -18.55 -8.31 8.65
C GLY A 157 -18.06 -8.93 7.34
N LEU A 158 -17.89 -8.14 6.27
CA LEU A 158 -17.26 -8.63 5.05
C LEU A 158 -15.75 -8.76 5.21
N GLY A 159 -15.11 -7.90 6.00
CA GLY A 159 -13.67 -7.96 6.22
C GLY A 159 -13.26 -9.24 6.95
N HIS A 160 -12.27 -9.96 6.43
CA HIS A 160 -11.73 -11.15 7.09
C HIS A 160 -10.27 -11.41 6.71
N PRO A 161 -9.46 -12.02 7.61
CA PRO A 161 -8.08 -12.38 7.32
C PRO A 161 -7.94 -13.21 6.04
N ILE A 162 -6.81 -13.05 5.36
CA ILE A 162 -6.45 -13.88 4.20
C ILE A 162 -6.51 -15.36 4.60
N ARG A 163 -7.08 -16.20 3.73
CA ARG A 163 -7.10 -17.65 3.91
C ARG A 163 -6.22 -18.31 2.87
N SER A 164 -5.14 -18.90 3.34
CA SER A 164 -4.15 -19.52 2.48
C SER A 164 -4.38 -21.03 2.36
N ARG A 165 -4.21 -21.57 1.15
CA ARG A 165 -4.23 -23.02 0.89
C ARG A 165 -3.20 -23.40 -0.18
N PRO A 166 -2.69 -24.64 -0.19
CA PRO A 166 -1.84 -25.11 -1.28
C PRO A 166 -2.58 -25.02 -2.62
N GLY A 167 -1.89 -24.57 -3.67
CA GLY A 167 -2.34 -24.66 -5.05
C GLY A 167 -1.63 -25.79 -5.80
N ASP A 168 -1.74 -25.79 -7.12
CA ASP A 168 -1.04 -26.76 -7.96
C ASP A 168 0.44 -26.40 -8.12
N GLY A 169 1.31 -27.42 -8.03
CA GLY A 169 2.75 -27.29 -8.21
C GLY A 169 3.41 -26.37 -7.17
N ASP A 170 4.06 -25.31 -7.63
CA ASP A 170 4.78 -24.33 -6.80
C ASP A 170 3.93 -23.08 -6.46
N THR A 171 2.62 -23.22 -6.53
CA THR A 171 1.66 -22.14 -6.33
C THR A 171 0.96 -22.27 -4.97
N SER A 172 0.66 -21.15 -4.33
CA SER A 172 -0.31 -21.08 -3.23
C SER A 172 -1.52 -20.25 -3.63
N LEU A 173 -2.69 -20.61 -3.09
CA LEU A 173 -3.94 -19.91 -3.30
C LEU A 173 -4.31 -19.14 -2.05
N HIS A 174 -4.82 -17.93 -2.22
CA HIS A 174 -5.15 -17.00 -1.15
C HIS A 174 -6.52 -16.38 -1.39
N ASP A 175 -7.49 -16.74 -0.56
CA ASP A 175 -8.83 -16.17 -0.60
C ASP A 175 -8.85 -14.90 0.26
N ALA A 176 -9.30 -13.79 -0.32
CA ALA A 176 -9.33 -12.49 0.34
C ALA A 176 -10.55 -11.65 -0.08
N VAL A 177 -10.91 -10.67 0.75
CA VAL A 177 -11.83 -9.59 0.35
C VAL A 177 -11.04 -8.38 -0.12
N VAL A 178 -11.44 -7.82 -1.25
CA VAL A 178 -10.74 -6.74 -1.94
C VAL A 178 -11.68 -5.56 -2.12
N LEU A 179 -11.27 -4.37 -1.67
CA LEU A 179 -11.84 -3.09 -2.08
C LEU A 179 -11.11 -2.62 -3.34
N TYR A 180 -11.86 -2.47 -4.43
CA TYR A 180 -11.36 -1.94 -5.70
C TYR A 180 -12.41 -1.00 -6.28
N GLY A 181 -12.02 0.26 -6.53
CA GLY A 181 -12.96 1.31 -6.91
C GLY A 181 -14.07 1.48 -5.87
N ALA A 182 -15.32 1.38 -6.32
CA ALA A 182 -16.52 1.46 -5.48
C ALA A 182 -17.17 0.08 -5.22
N ALA A 183 -16.40 -1.01 -5.29
CA ALA A 183 -16.93 -2.36 -5.10
C ALA A 183 -16.05 -3.22 -4.17
N LEU A 184 -16.69 -4.18 -3.52
CA LEU A 184 -16.03 -5.23 -2.74
C LEU A 184 -16.14 -6.56 -3.47
N PHE A 185 -15.03 -7.29 -3.53
CA PHE A 185 -14.93 -8.59 -4.19
C PHE A 185 -14.45 -9.65 -3.20
N ARG A 186 -14.95 -10.88 -3.34
CA ARG A 186 -14.25 -12.08 -2.87
C ARG A 186 -13.37 -12.57 -4.00
N SER A 187 -12.07 -12.59 -3.76
CA SER A 187 -11.09 -12.95 -4.77
C SER A 187 -10.21 -14.10 -4.31
N THR A 188 -9.84 -14.97 -5.25
CA THR A 188 -8.82 -16.01 -5.07
C THR A 188 -7.59 -15.58 -5.85
N PHE A 189 -6.48 -15.36 -5.14
CA PHE A 189 -5.19 -15.05 -5.75
C PHE A 189 -4.30 -16.28 -5.80
N SER A 190 -3.61 -16.51 -6.90
CA SER A 190 -2.48 -17.42 -6.97
C SER A 190 -1.17 -16.66 -6.79
N VAL A 191 -0.26 -17.21 -5.99
CA VAL A 191 1.08 -16.66 -5.77
C VAL A 191 2.10 -17.75 -6.05
N LEU A 192 2.92 -17.54 -7.07
CA LEU A 192 4.03 -18.43 -7.41
C LEU A 192 5.27 -18.11 -6.56
N ARG A 193 6.18 -19.08 -6.39
CA ARG A 193 7.45 -18.90 -5.66
C ARG A 193 8.34 -17.76 -6.17
N ASN A 194 8.22 -17.36 -7.44
CA ASN A 194 8.95 -16.24 -8.03
C ASN A 194 8.29 -14.87 -7.78
N GLY A 195 7.16 -14.85 -7.07
CA GLY A 195 6.42 -13.62 -6.77
C GLY A 195 5.48 -13.17 -7.90
N LEU A 196 5.21 -14.01 -8.91
CA LEU A 196 4.10 -13.76 -9.81
C LEU A 196 2.78 -13.93 -9.05
N VAL A 197 1.93 -12.91 -9.14
CA VAL A 197 0.58 -12.90 -8.56
C VAL A 197 -0.43 -12.87 -9.69
N THR A 198 -1.41 -13.79 -9.65
CA THR A 198 -2.55 -13.80 -10.56
C THR A 198 -3.85 -13.84 -9.76
N MET A 199 -4.91 -13.26 -10.31
CA MET A 199 -6.26 -13.38 -9.77
C MET A 199 -6.97 -14.48 -10.56
N GLU A 200 -7.33 -15.56 -9.89
CA GLU A 200 -7.94 -16.75 -10.51
C GLU A 200 -9.46 -16.65 -10.56
N GLU A 201 -10.04 -16.08 -9.50
CA GLU A 201 -11.47 -15.90 -9.34
C GLU A 201 -11.73 -14.55 -8.67
N ASP A 202 -12.76 -13.86 -9.15
CA ASP A 202 -13.29 -12.66 -8.53
C ASP A 202 -14.82 -12.68 -8.57
N GLN A 203 -15.44 -12.48 -7.41
CA GLN A 203 -16.88 -12.38 -7.27
C GLN A 203 -17.22 -11.08 -6.57
N VAL A 204 -17.97 -10.22 -7.25
CA VAL A 204 -18.55 -9.03 -6.64
C VAL A 204 -19.47 -9.47 -5.49
N VAL A 205 -19.20 -8.98 -4.29
CA VAL A 205 -20.07 -9.18 -3.11
C VAL A 205 -20.84 -7.93 -2.74
N MET A 206 -20.38 -6.77 -3.18
CA MET A 206 -21.07 -5.51 -3.01
C MET A 206 -20.68 -4.51 -4.10
N GLU A 207 -21.68 -3.93 -4.74
CA GLU A 207 -21.55 -2.78 -5.64
C GLU A 207 -21.94 -1.50 -4.89
N ASP A 208 -21.60 -0.34 -5.46
CA ASP A 208 -21.91 0.99 -4.91
C ASP A 208 -21.45 1.17 -3.45
N HIS A 209 -20.37 0.47 -3.06
CA HIS A 209 -19.71 0.67 -1.77
C HIS A 209 -18.93 1.98 -1.79
N PRO A 210 -18.83 2.71 -0.65
CA PRO A 210 -17.87 3.81 -0.55
C PRO A 210 -16.47 3.36 -0.98
N GLY A 211 -15.91 3.99 -2.01
CA GLY A 211 -14.55 3.74 -2.42
C GLY A 211 -13.53 4.24 -1.38
N PRO A 212 -12.23 4.10 -1.66
CA PRO A 212 -11.19 4.66 -0.81
C PRO A 212 -11.40 6.17 -0.59
N GLY A 213 -11.27 6.64 0.66
CA GLY A 213 -11.35 8.05 1.04
C GLY A 213 -10.15 8.89 0.57
N PHE A 214 -9.34 8.34 -0.33
CA PHE A 214 -8.15 8.94 -0.92
C PHE A 214 -7.99 8.47 -2.36
N ILE A 215 -7.34 9.29 -3.17
CA ILE A 215 -7.04 9.00 -4.57
C ILE A 215 -5.54 8.85 -4.78
N PHE A 216 -5.19 8.20 -5.88
CA PHE A 216 -3.84 8.25 -6.40
C PHE A 216 -3.74 9.26 -7.55
N ASP A 217 -2.64 10.01 -7.58
CA ASP A 217 -2.28 10.97 -8.62
C ASP A 217 -0.79 10.76 -8.95
N GLY A 218 -0.49 10.05 -10.04
CA GLY A 218 0.86 9.53 -10.26
C GLY A 218 1.29 8.63 -9.09
N ALA A 219 2.40 8.92 -8.40
CA ALA A 219 2.82 8.18 -7.20
C ALA A 219 2.27 8.76 -5.88
N HIS A 220 1.50 9.84 -5.95
CA HIS A 220 1.00 10.56 -4.78
C HIS A 220 -0.35 9.99 -4.34
N ARG A 221 -0.53 9.78 -3.04
CA ARG A 221 -1.83 9.56 -2.42
C ARG A 221 -2.27 10.80 -1.67
N ARG A 222 -3.52 11.21 -1.87
CA ARG A 222 -4.12 12.36 -1.19
C ARG A 222 -5.57 12.10 -0.84
N PRO A 223 -6.09 12.65 0.27
CA PRO A 223 -7.50 12.53 0.62
C PRO A 223 -8.41 13.02 -0.52
N VAL A 224 -9.59 12.40 -0.66
CA VAL A 224 -10.64 12.93 -1.53
C VAL A 224 -11.10 14.28 -0.95
N THR A 225 -10.90 15.36 -1.69
CA THR A 225 -11.37 16.69 -1.30
C THR A 225 -12.86 16.79 -1.62
N GLY A 226 -13.72 16.88 -0.58
CA GLY A 226 -15.16 17.12 -0.76
C GLY A 226 -16.14 16.23 0.03
N GLN A 227 -15.68 15.27 0.86
CA GLN A 227 -16.56 14.44 1.70
C GLN A 227 -16.57 14.86 3.18
N GLY A 228 -16.22 16.12 3.48
CA GLY A 228 -16.00 16.62 4.85
C GLY A 228 -16.56 18.00 5.20
N ASP A 229 -17.36 18.64 4.34
CA ASP A 229 -18.01 19.94 4.64
C ASP A 229 -19.54 19.84 4.58
N ALA A 230 -20.10 18.92 5.36
CA ALA A 230 -21.47 19.00 5.84
C ALA A 230 -21.47 18.74 7.35
N ARG A 231 -21.13 19.79 8.11
CA ARG A 231 -21.55 19.93 9.50
C ARG A 231 -22.93 20.56 9.55
#